data_AF-A0A7X0ZDF0-F1
#
_entry.id   AF-A0A7X0ZDF0-F1
#
_cell.length_a   1.000
_cell.length_b   1.000
_cell.length_c   1.000
_cell.angle_alpha   90.00
_cell.angle_beta   90.00
_cell.angle_gamma   90.00
#
_symmetry.space_group_name_H-M   'P 1'
#
loop_
_entity.id
_entity.type
_entity.pdbx_description
1 polymer ?
#
loop_
_entity_poly.entity_id
_entity_poly.type
_entity_poly.pdbx_seq_one_letter_code
_entity_poly.pdbx_strand_id
1 'polypeptide(L)'
;MKIKISFKEANHLLDIRDERAKETDTLRGLQLFILALFCGFMALLPLKNSIVITSILILIIVISYIYYCTLKSSNKLLEDFGWQLAKYIMLQTITVSLILGIRVNGDRPFGDFYILVALCYLFLIAVFSYFRCKAMILNYLKSNNINLKKSASIKIWDKGFSKLLIGMLVMIILGTQIYRLSKWWFIGDDSSLSVISIQNEWLGALVVLAGGIFLLLLLIIFSLLPTLAFNPKIITNGILLKKYATEFQQENARSNQ
;
A
#
# COMPACT_ATOMS: atom_id res chain seq x y z
N MET A 1 6.75 -6.38 -17.10
CA MET A 1 6.93 -7.61 -16.29
C MET A 1 6.90 -8.83 -17.22
N LYS A 2 8.02 -9.53 -17.45
CA LYS A 2 8.01 -10.80 -18.20
C LYS A 2 7.90 -11.97 -17.22
N ILE A 3 6.70 -12.21 -16.70
CA ILE A 3 6.41 -13.53 -16.11
C ILE A 3 6.29 -14.51 -17.30
N LYS A 4 7.20 -15.49 -17.37
CA LYS A 4 7.08 -16.64 -18.27
C LYS A 4 6.15 -17.66 -17.62
N ILE A 5 4.84 -17.45 -17.81
CA ILE A 5 3.79 -18.44 -17.61
C ILE A 5 3.39 -18.90 -19.02
N SER A 6 2.97 -20.14 -19.20
CA SER A 6 2.39 -20.62 -20.46
C SER A 6 0.87 -20.44 -20.48
N PHE A 7 0.25 -20.40 -21.66
CA PHE A 7 -1.21 -20.33 -21.79
C PHE A 7 -1.91 -21.51 -21.08
N LYS A 8 -1.36 -22.72 -21.19
CA LYS A 8 -1.89 -23.93 -20.55
C LYS A 8 -1.97 -23.81 -19.02
N GLU A 9 -0.93 -23.27 -18.39
CA GLU A 9 -0.92 -22.99 -16.94
C GLU A 9 -1.91 -21.89 -16.56
N ALA A 10 -2.08 -20.87 -17.41
CA ALA A 10 -3.03 -19.79 -17.18
C ALA A 10 -4.49 -20.27 -17.29
N ASN A 11 -4.79 -21.17 -18.24
CA ASN A 11 -6.14 -21.71 -18.43
C ASN A 11 -6.59 -22.55 -17.22
N HIS A 12 -5.72 -23.43 -16.73
CA HIS A 12 -6.00 -24.24 -15.53
C HIS A 12 -6.29 -23.39 -14.26
N LEU A 13 -5.70 -22.20 -14.15
CA LEU A 13 -6.00 -21.28 -13.03
C LEU A 13 -7.35 -20.57 -13.16
N LEU A 14 -7.85 -20.39 -14.39
CA LEU A 14 -9.04 -19.61 -14.69
C LEU A 14 -10.30 -20.46 -14.77
N ASP A 15 -10.19 -21.76 -15.06
CA ASP A 15 -11.30 -22.72 -15.08
C ASP A 15 -12.03 -22.81 -13.72
N ILE A 16 -11.34 -22.50 -12.62
CA ILE A 16 -11.88 -22.43 -11.24
C ILE A 16 -12.76 -21.18 -11.00
N ARG A 17 -13.12 -20.42 -12.05
CA ARG A 17 -13.87 -19.15 -11.96
C ARG A 17 -15.39 -19.33 -12.09
N ASP A 18 -15.87 -20.42 -12.69
CA ASP A 18 -17.27 -20.50 -13.13
C ASP A 18 -18.33 -20.60 -12.01
N GLU A 19 -17.94 -20.83 -10.75
CA GLU A 19 -18.94 -21.01 -9.68
C GLU A 19 -19.41 -19.73 -8.96
N ARG A 20 -18.90 -18.52 -9.26
CA ARG A 20 -19.14 -17.36 -8.34
C ARG A 20 -19.56 -16.03 -8.97
N ALA A 21 -20.06 -16.03 -10.20
CA ALA A 21 -20.55 -14.81 -10.85
C ALA A 21 -22.09 -14.72 -10.83
N LYS A 22 -22.69 -14.40 -9.68
CA LYS A 22 -24.04 -13.81 -9.65
C LYS A 22 -24.10 -12.63 -8.67
N GLU A 23 -24.62 -11.52 -9.23
CA GLU A 23 -25.09 -10.27 -8.62
C GLU A 23 -24.08 -9.46 -7.78
N THR A 24 -23.70 -8.27 -8.29
CA THR A 24 -23.50 -6.99 -7.55
C THR A 24 -22.85 -5.87 -8.40
N ASP A 25 -23.09 -5.78 -9.72
CA ASP A 25 -22.40 -4.79 -10.59
C ASP A 25 -22.72 -3.32 -10.24
N THR A 26 -23.94 -3.03 -9.80
CA THR A 26 -24.39 -1.68 -9.40
C THR A 26 -23.86 -1.27 -8.02
N LEU A 27 -23.88 -2.19 -7.05
CA LEU A 27 -23.39 -1.97 -5.70
C LEU A 27 -21.88 -1.65 -5.69
N ARG A 28 -21.09 -2.32 -6.52
CA ARG A 28 -19.63 -2.14 -6.58
C ARG A 28 -19.21 -0.79 -7.15
N GLY A 29 -19.92 -0.29 -8.16
CA GLY A 29 -19.69 1.05 -8.71
C GLY A 29 -19.97 2.15 -7.68
N LEU A 30 -21.09 2.02 -6.95
CA LEU A 30 -21.45 2.95 -5.88
C LEU A 30 -20.43 2.93 -4.74
N GLN A 31 -20.02 1.75 -4.28
CA GLN A 31 -18.97 1.62 -3.25
C GLN A 31 -17.68 2.32 -3.66
N LEU A 32 -17.25 2.16 -4.91
CA LEU A 32 -16.01 2.75 -5.40
C LEU A 32 -16.13 4.27 -5.57
N PHE A 33 -17.30 4.77 -5.95
CA PHE A 33 -17.59 6.21 -5.97
C PHE A 33 -17.55 6.83 -4.57
N ILE A 34 -18.20 6.20 -3.58
CA ILE A 34 -18.15 6.65 -2.17
C ILE A 34 -16.70 6.64 -1.66
N LEU A 35 -15.96 5.58 -1.97
CA LEU A 35 -14.54 5.48 -1.61
C LEU A 35 -13.71 6.59 -2.28
N ALA A 36 -13.97 6.92 -3.55
CA ALA A 36 -13.28 7.98 -4.26
C ALA A 36 -13.55 9.36 -3.64
N LEU A 37 -14.80 9.65 -3.25
CA LEU A 37 -15.16 10.88 -2.55
C LEU A 37 -14.44 10.98 -1.19
N PHE A 38 -14.48 9.91 -0.40
CA PHE A 38 -13.76 9.85 0.88
C PHE A 38 -12.25 10.02 0.68
N CYS A 39 -11.68 9.34 -0.31
CA CYS A 39 -10.26 9.46 -0.66
C CYS A 39 -9.91 10.89 -1.08
N GLY A 40 -10.78 11.55 -1.86
CA GLY A 40 -10.63 12.95 -2.25
C GLY A 40 -10.61 13.88 -1.04
N PHE A 41 -11.51 13.69 -0.08
CA PHE A 41 -11.50 14.43 1.19
C PHE A 41 -10.18 14.22 1.96
N MET A 42 -9.72 12.98 2.08
CA MET A 42 -8.46 12.67 2.76
C MET A 42 -7.24 13.26 2.03
N ALA A 43 -7.27 13.35 0.70
CA ALA A 43 -6.21 13.96 -0.10
C ALA A 43 -6.10 15.48 0.08
N LEU A 44 -7.08 16.13 0.72
CA LEU A 44 -7.01 17.54 1.12
C LEU A 44 -6.21 17.76 2.40
N LEU A 45 -5.91 16.72 3.19
CA LEU A 45 -5.13 16.86 4.42
C LEU A 45 -3.76 17.54 4.20
N PRO A 46 -2.99 17.21 3.14
CA PRO A 46 -1.72 17.87 2.85
C PRO A 46 -1.86 19.28 2.26
N LEU A 47 -3.07 19.80 1.99
CA LEU A 47 -3.28 21.06 1.26
C LEU A 47 -2.60 22.25 1.95
N LYS A 48 -2.65 22.28 3.28
CA LYS A 48 -1.99 23.31 4.10
C LYS A 48 -0.46 23.16 4.11
N ASN A 49 0.07 21.99 3.76
CA ASN A 49 1.51 21.74 3.67
C ASN A 49 2.05 22.00 2.26
N SER A 50 1.34 21.52 1.22
CA SER A 50 1.66 21.77 -0.19
C SER A 50 0.47 21.49 -1.11
N ILE A 51 0.08 22.49 -1.90
CA ILE A 51 -0.90 22.33 -2.97
C ILE A 51 -0.44 21.35 -4.04
N VAL A 52 0.87 21.32 -4.35
CA VAL A 52 1.44 20.44 -5.38
C VAL A 52 1.24 18.97 -5.01
N ILE A 53 1.52 18.61 -3.75
CA ILE A 53 1.35 17.24 -3.25
C ILE A 53 -0.14 16.85 -3.26
N THR A 54 -1.02 17.74 -2.81
CA THR A 54 -2.47 17.51 -2.87
C THR A 54 -2.95 17.30 -4.31
N SER A 55 -2.50 18.11 -5.27
CA SER A 55 -2.86 17.94 -6.68
C SER A 55 -2.41 16.58 -7.24
N ILE A 56 -1.20 16.12 -6.90
CA ILE A 56 -0.70 14.79 -7.31
C ILE A 56 -1.60 13.68 -6.75
N LEU A 57 -1.97 13.74 -5.47
CA LEU A 57 -2.81 12.74 -4.82
C LEU A 57 -4.21 12.68 -5.45
N ILE A 58 -4.82 13.84 -5.70
CA ILE A 58 -6.12 13.92 -6.38
C ILE A 58 -6.04 13.32 -7.79
N LEU A 59 -4.98 13.63 -8.54
CA LEU A 59 -4.77 13.10 -9.88
C LEU A 59 -4.64 11.57 -9.88
N ILE A 60 -3.96 10.98 -8.89
CA ILE A 60 -3.89 9.52 -8.71
C ILE A 60 -5.29 8.92 -8.51
N ILE A 61 -6.14 9.55 -7.70
CA ILE A 61 -7.52 9.09 -7.43
C ILE A 61 -8.35 9.12 -8.72
N VAL A 62 -8.29 10.23 -9.46
CA VAL A 62 -9.02 10.41 -10.72
C VAL A 62 -8.59 9.39 -11.77
N ILE A 63 -7.27 9.22 -11.97
CA ILE A 63 -6.74 8.22 -12.91
C ILE A 63 -7.19 6.81 -12.51
N SER A 64 -7.14 6.49 -11.22
CA SER A 64 -7.59 5.19 -10.69
C SER A 64 -9.07 4.93 -10.99
N TYR A 65 -9.92 5.93 -10.79
CA TYR A 65 -11.35 5.84 -11.07
C TYR A 65 -11.65 5.69 -12.57
N ILE A 66 -11.04 6.54 -13.41
CA ILE A 66 -11.19 6.47 -14.89
C ILE A 66 -10.72 5.12 -15.42
N TYR A 67 -9.61 4.59 -14.89
CA TYR A 67 -9.10 3.28 -15.27
C TYR A 67 -10.10 2.16 -15.00
N TYR A 68 -10.75 2.18 -13.83
CA TYR A 68 -11.83 1.25 -13.51
C TYR A 68 -13.01 1.37 -14.48
N CYS A 69 -13.50 2.59 -14.74
CA CYS A 69 -14.60 2.83 -15.68
C CYS A 69 -14.27 2.31 -17.09
N THR A 70 -13.04 2.54 -17.56
CA THR A 70 -12.58 2.08 -18.89
C THR A 70 -12.55 0.56 -18.97
N LEU A 71 -12.01 -0.12 -17.95
CA LEU A 71 -11.97 -1.58 -17.87
C LEU A 71 -13.37 -2.19 -17.81
N LYS A 72 -14.25 -1.62 -16.99
CA LYS A 72 -15.65 -2.03 -16.87
C LYS A 72 -16.37 -1.96 -18.22
N SER A 73 -16.15 -0.88 -18.97
CA SER A 73 -16.76 -0.69 -20.30
C SER A 73 -16.18 -1.61 -21.36
N SER A 74 -14.90 -1.98 -21.27
CA SER A 74 -14.21 -2.75 -22.32
C SER A 74 -14.40 -4.26 -22.18
N ASN A 75 -14.31 -4.80 -20.95
CA ASN A 75 -14.41 -6.25 -20.75
C ASN A 75 -14.93 -6.57 -19.34
N LYS A 76 -16.13 -7.13 -19.27
CA LYS A 76 -16.79 -7.53 -18.01
C LYS A 76 -15.95 -8.52 -17.19
N LEU A 77 -15.17 -9.39 -17.85
CA LEU A 77 -14.27 -10.33 -17.17
C LEU A 77 -13.11 -9.64 -16.42
N LEU A 78 -12.79 -8.39 -16.76
CA LEU A 78 -11.75 -7.59 -16.10
C LEU A 78 -12.31 -6.58 -15.08
N GLU A 79 -13.63 -6.55 -14.86
CA GLU A 79 -14.25 -5.65 -13.88
C GLU A 79 -13.73 -5.92 -12.46
N ASP A 80 -13.67 -7.19 -12.05
CA ASP A 80 -13.11 -7.60 -10.74
C ASP A 80 -11.66 -7.11 -10.57
N PHE A 81 -10.87 -7.20 -11.63
CA PHE A 81 -9.48 -6.76 -11.66
C PHE A 81 -9.36 -5.25 -11.49
N GLY A 82 -10.13 -4.49 -12.29
CA GLY A 82 -10.17 -3.03 -12.23
C GLY A 82 -10.63 -2.53 -10.87
N TRP A 83 -11.69 -3.15 -10.32
CA TRP A 83 -12.25 -2.78 -9.02
C TRP A 83 -11.25 -2.99 -7.88
N GLN A 84 -10.61 -4.17 -7.82
CA GLN A 84 -9.61 -4.46 -6.78
C GLN A 84 -8.39 -3.54 -6.88
N LEU A 85 -7.91 -3.27 -8.10
CA LEU A 85 -6.77 -2.40 -8.30
C LEU A 85 -7.08 -0.95 -7.89
N ALA A 86 -8.23 -0.43 -8.32
CA ALA A 86 -8.63 0.94 -8.02
C ALA A 86 -8.85 1.14 -6.51
N LYS A 87 -9.53 0.19 -5.86
CA LYS A 87 -9.69 0.18 -4.39
C LYS A 87 -8.34 0.17 -3.68
N TYR A 88 -7.40 -0.67 -4.11
CA TYR A 88 -6.05 -0.73 -3.53
C TYR A 88 -5.32 0.63 -3.66
N ILE A 89 -5.32 1.24 -4.84
CA ILE A 89 -4.69 2.54 -5.08
C ILE A 89 -5.34 3.64 -4.23
N MET A 90 -6.67 3.65 -4.10
CA MET A 90 -7.39 4.63 -3.27
C MET A 90 -7.07 4.46 -1.78
N LEU A 91 -7.01 3.23 -1.26
CA LEU A 91 -6.59 2.97 0.11
C LEU A 91 -5.13 3.40 0.34
N GLN A 92 -4.23 3.11 -0.61
CA GLN A 92 -2.84 3.57 -0.59
C GLN A 92 -2.75 5.10 -0.50
N THR A 93 -3.59 5.79 -1.27
CA THR A 93 -3.63 7.25 -1.32
C THR A 93 -4.14 7.83 -0.01
N ILE A 94 -5.13 7.22 0.65
CA ILE A 94 -5.63 7.65 1.98
C ILE A 94 -4.49 7.61 3.00
N THR A 95 -3.78 6.48 3.09
CA THR A 95 -2.72 6.28 4.09
C THR A 95 -1.56 7.24 3.88
N VAL A 96 -1.17 7.48 2.63
CA VAL A 96 -0.13 8.45 2.29
C VAL A 96 -0.58 9.87 2.60
N SER A 97 -1.84 10.22 2.31
CA SER A 97 -2.39 11.55 2.59
C SER A 97 -2.41 11.87 4.08
N LEU A 98 -2.73 10.88 4.92
CA LEU A 98 -2.70 11.02 6.39
C LEU A 98 -1.30 11.39 6.89
N ILE A 99 -0.26 10.73 6.38
CA ILE A 99 1.12 10.98 6.81
C ILE A 99 1.61 12.33 6.29
N LEU A 100 1.38 12.62 5.00
CA LEU A 100 1.81 13.87 4.41
C LEU A 100 1.02 15.08 4.97
N GLY A 101 -0.17 14.85 5.52
CA GLY A 101 -0.98 15.86 6.20
C GLY A 101 -0.51 16.22 7.61
N ILE A 102 0.43 15.47 8.21
CA ILE A 102 0.95 15.77 9.56
C ILE A 102 1.63 17.15 9.56
N ARG A 103 1.40 17.91 10.63
CA ARG A 103 1.99 19.24 10.87
C ARG A 103 2.69 19.25 12.22
N VAL A 104 3.79 19.99 12.32
CA VAL A 104 4.54 20.17 13.57
C VAL A 104 4.37 21.62 13.99
N ASN A 105 3.74 21.86 15.15
CA ASN A 105 3.46 23.20 15.67
C ASN A 105 2.71 24.12 14.68
N GLY A 106 1.85 23.55 13.83
CA GLY A 106 1.08 24.32 12.85
C GLY A 106 1.83 24.62 11.55
N ASP A 107 3.09 24.21 11.44
CA ASP A 107 3.92 24.36 10.24
C ASP A 107 4.13 23.04 9.49
N ARG A 108 4.54 23.18 8.23
CA ARG A 108 4.92 22.04 7.39
C ARG A 108 6.18 21.38 7.95
N PRO A 109 6.20 20.04 8.11
CA PRO A 109 7.39 19.35 8.57
C PRO A 109 8.53 19.57 7.56
N PHE A 110 9.76 19.74 8.04
CA PHE A 110 10.95 20.02 7.20
C PHE A 110 10.92 21.36 6.45
N GLY A 111 10.01 22.28 6.79
CA GLY A 111 9.99 23.64 6.24
C GLY A 111 9.91 23.65 4.71
N ASP A 112 10.80 24.39 4.06
CA ASP A 112 10.80 24.57 2.60
C ASP A 112 11.16 23.29 1.82
N PHE A 113 11.86 22.34 2.47
CA PHE A 113 12.20 21.06 1.87
C PHE A 113 11.03 20.07 1.85
N TYR A 114 9.87 20.43 2.43
CA TYR A 114 8.70 19.56 2.53
C TYR A 114 8.33 18.91 1.18
N ILE A 115 8.29 19.68 0.09
CA ILE A 115 7.88 19.17 -1.23
C ILE A 115 8.85 18.08 -1.71
N LEU A 116 10.15 18.32 -1.59
CA LEU A 116 11.17 17.36 -1.97
C LEU A 116 11.07 16.08 -1.14
N VAL A 117 10.95 16.23 0.18
CA VAL A 117 10.81 15.09 1.11
C VAL A 117 9.54 14.29 0.81
N ALA A 118 8.42 14.97 0.56
CA ALA A 118 7.15 14.33 0.22
C ALA A 118 7.21 13.57 -1.11
N LEU A 119 7.91 14.10 -2.12
CA LEU A 119 8.12 13.40 -3.40
C LEU A 119 9.02 12.18 -3.23
N CYS A 120 10.14 12.30 -2.49
CA CYS A 120 10.98 11.16 -2.14
C CYS A 120 10.18 10.09 -1.40
N TYR A 121 9.33 10.51 -0.46
CA TYR A 121 8.47 9.62 0.29
C TYR A 121 7.49 8.86 -0.62
N LEU A 122 6.78 9.58 -1.51
CA LEU A 122 5.87 8.97 -2.49
C LEU A 122 6.58 7.92 -3.36
N PHE A 123 7.78 8.26 -3.84
CA PHE A 123 8.60 7.34 -4.64
C PHE A 123 8.98 6.09 -3.85
N LEU A 124 9.49 6.25 -2.63
CA LEU A 124 9.85 5.13 -1.76
C LEU A 124 8.64 4.21 -1.51
N ILE A 125 7.50 4.78 -1.12
CA ILE A 125 6.28 4.01 -0.87
C ILE A 125 5.82 3.27 -2.14
N ALA A 126 5.89 3.89 -3.32
CA ALA A 126 5.55 3.22 -4.57
C ALA A 126 6.46 2.00 -4.84
N VAL A 127 7.78 2.15 -4.61
CA VAL A 127 8.76 1.08 -4.80
C VAL A 127 8.54 -0.07 -3.79
N PHE A 128 8.38 0.24 -2.50
CA PHE A 128 8.13 -0.76 -1.47
C PHE A 128 6.80 -1.51 -1.72
N SER A 129 5.73 -0.79 -2.05
CA SER A 129 4.44 -1.36 -2.42
C SER A 129 4.54 -2.27 -3.64
N TYR A 130 5.27 -1.85 -4.68
CA TYR A 130 5.51 -2.68 -5.87
C TYR A 130 6.17 -4.02 -5.53
N PHE A 131 7.25 -3.99 -4.73
CA PHE A 131 7.92 -5.23 -4.33
C PHE A 131 7.02 -6.12 -3.47
N ARG A 132 6.21 -5.55 -2.57
CA ARG A 132 5.26 -6.30 -1.75
C ARG A 132 4.19 -6.98 -2.59
N CYS A 133 3.51 -6.24 -3.46
CA CYS A 133 2.49 -6.79 -4.36
C CYS A 133 3.07 -7.86 -5.29
N LYS A 134 4.30 -7.66 -5.80
CA LYS A 134 5.01 -8.66 -6.59
C LYS A 134 5.26 -9.95 -5.82
N ALA A 135 5.66 -9.85 -4.55
CA ALA A 135 5.85 -11.03 -3.71
C ALA A 135 4.53 -11.77 -3.47
N MET A 136 3.42 -11.05 -3.25
CA MET A 136 2.09 -11.65 -3.08
C MET A 136 1.61 -12.39 -4.33
N ILE A 137 1.78 -11.81 -5.52
CA ILE A 137 1.46 -12.46 -6.81
C ILE A 137 2.28 -13.73 -6.99
N LEU A 138 3.59 -13.69 -6.72
CA LEU A 138 4.45 -14.87 -6.88
C LEU A 138 4.08 -15.99 -5.90
N ASN A 139 3.78 -15.63 -4.65
CA ASN A 139 3.34 -16.59 -3.65
C ASN A 139 2.04 -17.28 -4.06
N TYR A 140 1.09 -16.52 -4.63
CA TYR A 140 -0.15 -17.07 -5.17
C TYR A 140 0.12 -18.03 -6.34
N LEU A 141 1.00 -17.66 -7.27
CA LEU A 141 1.37 -18.56 -8.38
C LEU A 141 2.05 -19.85 -7.87
N LYS A 142 2.93 -19.73 -6.88
CA LYS A 142 3.60 -20.87 -6.25
C LYS A 142 2.61 -21.78 -5.52
N SER A 143 1.65 -21.23 -4.77
CA SER A 143 0.65 -22.04 -4.08
C SER A 143 -0.26 -22.82 -5.03
N ASN A 144 -0.34 -22.39 -6.30
CA ASN A 144 -1.03 -23.11 -7.36
C ASN A 144 -0.07 -23.91 -8.27
N ASN A 145 1.05 -24.39 -7.72
CA ASN A 145 2.01 -25.28 -8.37
C ASN A 145 2.75 -24.73 -9.61
N ILE A 146 2.77 -23.41 -9.82
CA ILE A 146 3.55 -22.81 -10.91
C ILE A 146 4.99 -22.58 -10.41
N ASN A 147 5.93 -23.32 -10.98
CA ASN A 147 7.35 -23.27 -10.61
C ASN A 147 8.02 -22.02 -11.17
N LEU A 148 8.20 -20.99 -10.33
CA LEU A 148 8.88 -19.74 -10.69
C LEU A 148 10.22 -19.63 -9.95
N LYS A 149 11.28 -19.23 -10.67
CA LYS A 149 12.61 -18.99 -10.11
C LYS A 149 12.53 -17.87 -9.05
N LYS A 150 12.80 -18.20 -7.79
CA LYS A 150 12.70 -17.26 -6.66
C LYS A 150 13.84 -16.25 -6.72
N SER A 151 13.54 -14.95 -6.81
CA SER A 151 14.57 -13.92 -6.58
C SER A 151 14.78 -13.72 -5.07
N ALA A 152 16.00 -13.37 -4.67
CA ALA A 152 16.37 -13.15 -3.27
C ALA A 152 15.46 -12.10 -2.59
N SER A 153 15.14 -11.02 -3.31
CA SER A 153 14.24 -9.94 -2.87
C SER A 153 12.88 -10.49 -2.41
N ILE A 154 12.34 -11.50 -3.09
CA ILE A 154 11.01 -12.05 -2.83
C ILE A 154 10.98 -12.86 -1.53
N LYS A 155 12.08 -13.54 -1.20
CA LYS A 155 12.19 -14.32 0.05
C LYS A 155 12.14 -13.42 1.30
N ILE A 156 12.69 -12.21 1.19
CA ILE A 156 12.69 -11.20 2.25
C ILE A 156 11.27 -10.67 2.47
N TRP A 157 10.55 -10.32 1.40
CA TRP A 157 9.19 -9.76 1.51
C TRP A 157 8.14 -10.76 1.98
N ASP A 158 8.28 -12.03 1.61
CA ASP A 158 7.36 -13.12 1.95
C ASP A 158 7.34 -13.41 3.46
N LYS A 159 8.51 -13.58 4.08
CA LYS A 159 8.62 -13.86 5.53
C LYS A 159 8.86 -12.63 6.39
N GLY A 160 9.46 -11.58 5.83
CA GLY A 160 9.92 -10.41 6.57
C GLY A 160 8.76 -9.50 6.94
N PHE A 161 7.87 -9.16 6.01
CA PHE A 161 6.86 -8.11 6.25
C PHE A 161 5.93 -8.41 7.43
N SER A 162 5.37 -9.62 7.53
CA SER A 162 4.49 -9.99 8.64
C SER A 162 5.24 -10.06 9.97
N LYS A 163 6.49 -10.56 9.97
CA LYS A 163 7.34 -10.57 11.16
C LYS A 163 7.73 -9.15 11.60
N LEU A 164 7.91 -8.25 10.64
CA LEU A 164 8.28 -6.87 10.86
C LEU A 164 7.10 -6.08 11.45
N LEU A 165 5.87 -6.31 10.97
CA LEU A 165 4.64 -5.80 11.60
C LEU A 165 4.49 -6.26 13.06
N ILE A 166 4.65 -7.56 13.32
CA ILE A 166 4.58 -8.12 14.68
C ILE A 166 5.70 -7.55 15.55
N GLY A 167 6.92 -7.50 15.03
CA GLY A 167 8.08 -6.93 15.72
C GLY A 167 7.87 -5.47 16.11
N MET A 168 7.29 -4.67 15.22
CA MET A 168 6.96 -3.27 15.54
C MET A 168 5.90 -3.16 16.62
N LEU A 169 4.86 -3.98 16.59
CA LEU A 169 3.85 -4.00 17.64
C LEU A 169 4.48 -4.30 19.01
N VAL A 170 5.37 -5.32 19.06
CA VAL A 170 6.11 -5.68 20.27
C VAL A 170 7.01 -4.53 20.72
N MET A 171 7.71 -3.86 19.81
CA MET A 171 8.56 -2.70 20.12
C MET A 171 7.77 -1.51 20.66
N ILE A 172 6.57 -1.24 20.14
CA ILE A 172 5.69 -0.18 20.68
C ILE A 172 5.28 -0.52 22.12
N ILE A 173 4.86 -1.78 22.36
CA ILE A 173 4.46 -2.23 23.69
C ILE A 173 5.63 -2.14 24.67
N LEU A 174 6.79 -2.70 24.30
CA LEU A 174 8.00 -2.66 25.13
C LEU A 174 8.48 -1.23 25.35
N GLY A 175 8.50 -0.39 24.31
CA GLY A 175 8.88 1.02 24.41
C GLY A 175 7.96 1.79 25.37
N THR A 176 6.66 1.51 25.32
CA THR A 176 5.68 2.11 26.24
C THR A 176 5.93 1.67 27.69
N GLN A 177 6.23 0.39 27.92
CA GLN A 177 6.56 -0.10 29.27
C GLN A 177 7.90 0.44 29.78
N ILE A 178 8.91 0.51 28.91
CA ILE A 178 10.22 1.08 29.24
C ILE A 178 10.05 2.55 29.61
N TYR A 179 9.38 3.36 28.79
CA TYR A 179 9.11 4.76 29.10
C TYR A 179 8.39 4.95 30.45
N ARG A 180 7.44 4.07 30.77
CA ARG A 180 6.74 4.10 32.06
C ARG A 180 7.70 3.83 33.24
N LEU A 181 8.65 2.91 33.08
CA LEU A 181 9.61 2.52 34.11
C LEU A 181 10.80 3.50 34.21
N SER A 182 11.21 4.10 33.09
CA SER A 182 12.34 5.03 33.00
C SER A 182 11.90 6.49 33.00
N LYS A 183 10.67 6.79 33.41
CA LYS A 183 10.11 8.16 33.45
C LYS A 183 11.02 9.14 34.21
N TRP A 184 11.69 8.65 35.26
CA TRP A 184 12.67 9.41 36.06
C TRP A 184 13.94 9.82 35.30
N TRP A 185 14.27 9.19 34.18
CA TRP A 185 15.42 9.54 33.35
C TRP A 185 15.15 10.72 32.40
N PHE A 186 13.88 11.11 32.24
CA PHE A 186 13.44 12.14 31.29
C PHE A 186 12.76 13.34 31.96
N ILE A 187 12.55 13.31 33.28
CA ILE A 187 12.06 14.43 34.07
C ILE A 187 13.28 15.15 34.65
N GLY A 188 13.56 16.35 34.17
CA GLY A 188 14.49 17.27 34.84
C GLY A 188 13.84 17.89 36.08
N ASP A 189 14.64 18.26 37.07
CA ASP A 189 14.20 18.95 38.31
C ASP A 189 13.69 20.39 38.05
N ASP A 190 13.83 20.90 36.82
CA ASP A 190 13.33 22.21 36.47
C ASP A 190 11.83 22.20 36.19
N SER A 191 11.12 22.97 37.02
CA SER A 191 9.67 23.23 37.05
C SER A 191 9.05 23.83 35.78
N SER A 192 9.66 23.68 34.61
CA SER A 192 9.09 24.07 33.32
C SER A 192 8.48 22.86 32.60
N LEU A 193 7.16 22.78 32.61
CA LEU A 193 6.35 21.63 32.20
C LEU A 193 6.39 21.32 30.68
N SER A 194 7.25 21.97 29.90
CA SER A 194 7.17 22.02 28.44
C SER A 194 8.43 21.55 27.69
N VAL A 195 9.53 21.20 28.39
CA VAL A 195 10.79 20.79 27.73
C VAL A 195 11.30 19.48 28.33
N ILE A 196 11.45 18.44 27.50
CA ILE A 196 12.15 17.21 27.88
C ILE A 196 13.64 17.59 28.02
N SER A 197 14.04 17.93 29.23
CA SER A 197 15.44 18.21 29.59
C SER A 197 16.16 16.88 29.81
N ILE A 198 16.82 16.36 28.79
CA ILE A 198 17.68 15.18 28.95
C ILE A 198 18.99 15.65 29.58
N GLN A 199 19.25 15.26 30.83
CA GLN A 199 20.41 15.69 31.64
C GLN A 199 21.78 15.42 30.99
N ASN A 200 21.85 14.54 30.00
CA ASN A 200 23.08 14.18 29.31
C ASN A 200 22.90 14.35 27.79
N GLU A 201 23.52 15.37 27.21
CA GLU A 201 23.34 15.77 25.80
C GLU A 201 23.60 14.64 24.80
N TRP A 202 24.61 13.81 25.05
CA TRP A 202 24.94 12.65 24.22
C TRP A 202 23.87 11.55 24.27
N LEU A 203 23.38 11.25 25.47
CA LEU A 203 22.31 10.27 25.66
C LEU A 203 21.01 10.78 25.03
N GLY A 204 20.74 12.09 25.15
CA GLY A 204 19.57 12.73 24.57
C GLY A 204 19.57 12.73 23.06
N ALA A 205 20.70 13.07 22.44
CA ALA A 205 20.86 12.99 20.99
C ALA A 205 20.63 11.55 20.47
N LEU A 206 21.15 10.54 21.18
CA LEU A 206 20.96 9.14 20.80
C LEU A 206 19.49 8.71 20.90
N VAL A 207 18.79 9.08 21.97
CA VAL A 207 17.35 8.80 22.15
C VAL A 207 16.51 9.45 21.06
N VAL A 208 16.76 10.72 20.74
CA VAL A 208 16.05 11.45 19.68
C VAL A 208 16.30 10.79 18.32
N LEU A 209 17.55 10.43 18.01
CA LEU A 209 17.90 9.81 16.74
C LEU A 209 17.28 8.41 16.59
N ALA A 210 17.37 7.58 17.64
CA ALA A 210 16.75 6.26 17.66
C ALA A 210 15.22 6.35 17.54
N GLY A 211 14.60 7.29 18.26
CA GLY A 211 13.15 7.57 18.17
C GLY A 211 12.74 8.05 16.79
N GLY A 212 13.52 8.91 16.15
CA GLY A 212 13.28 9.39 14.79
C GLY A 212 13.34 8.28 13.74
N ILE A 213 14.36 7.41 13.81
CA ILE A 213 14.46 6.23 12.93
C ILE A 213 13.28 5.29 13.16
N PHE A 214 12.91 5.05 14.42
CA PHE A 214 11.77 4.21 14.76
C PHE A 214 10.46 4.76 14.20
N LEU A 215 10.22 6.06 14.34
CA LEU A 215 9.04 6.74 13.80
C LEU A 215 9.01 6.63 12.27
N LEU A 216 10.13 6.87 11.59
CA LEU A 216 10.22 6.74 10.13
C LEU A 216 9.87 5.32 9.68
N LEU A 217 10.40 4.30 10.36
CA LEU A 217 10.12 2.90 10.07
C LEU A 217 8.63 2.59 10.26
N LEU A 218 8.01 3.14 11.31
CA LEU A 218 6.57 3.01 11.57
C LEU A 218 5.73 3.63 10.46
N LEU A 219 6.08 4.83 9.98
CA LEU A 219 5.38 5.51 8.88
C LEU A 219 5.44 4.72 7.57
N ILE A 220 6.60 4.15 7.24
CA ILE A 220 6.76 3.29 6.06
C ILE A 220 5.85 2.07 6.16
N ILE A 221 5.84 1.39 7.31
CA ILE A 221 5.03 0.18 7.50
C ILE A 221 3.54 0.49 7.48
N PHE A 222 3.14 1.57 8.16
CA PHE A 222 1.77 2.04 8.15
C PHE A 222 1.30 2.28 6.70
N SER A 223 2.14 2.90 5.88
CA SER A 223 1.86 3.09 4.44
C SER A 223 1.81 1.83 3.61
N LEU A 224 2.31 0.70 4.12
CA LEU A 224 2.19 -0.59 3.45
C LEU A 224 0.97 -1.38 3.90
N LEU A 225 0.21 -0.93 4.91
CA LEU A 225 -1.04 -1.57 5.35
C LEU A 225 -2.07 -1.77 4.22
N PRO A 226 -2.25 -0.83 3.27
CA PRO A 226 -3.21 -1.04 2.17
C PRO A 226 -2.90 -2.27 1.32
N THR A 227 -1.65 -2.76 1.32
CA THR A 227 -1.30 -4.03 0.65
C THR A 227 -2.01 -5.24 1.26
N LEU A 228 -2.54 -5.16 2.48
CA LEU A 228 -3.38 -6.21 3.07
C LEU A 228 -4.74 -6.33 2.36
N ALA A 229 -5.25 -5.24 1.79
CA ALA A 229 -6.48 -5.23 1.00
C ALA A 229 -6.26 -5.69 -0.46
N PHE A 230 -5.00 -5.93 -0.86
CA PHE A 230 -4.64 -6.42 -2.18
C PHE A 230 -5.01 -7.90 -2.31
N ASN A 231 -5.86 -8.24 -3.28
CA ASN A 231 -6.25 -9.62 -3.55
C ASN A 231 -5.36 -10.23 -4.66
N PRO A 232 -4.34 -11.06 -4.32
CA PRO A 232 -3.41 -11.58 -5.32
C PRO A 232 -4.08 -12.53 -6.31
N LYS A 233 -5.15 -13.24 -5.93
CA LYS A 233 -5.90 -14.12 -6.84
C LYS A 233 -6.55 -13.32 -7.96
N ILE A 234 -7.38 -12.33 -7.61
CA ILE A 234 -8.10 -11.51 -8.59
C ILE A 234 -7.12 -10.73 -9.47
N ILE A 235 -6.06 -10.17 -8.87
CA ILE A 235 -5.07 -9.39 -9.63
C ILE A 235 -4.26 -10.26 -10.59
N THR A 236 -3.79 -11.43 -10.14
CA THR A 236 -3.03 -12.35 -10.99
C THR A 236 -3.87 -12.86 -12.14
N ASN A 237 -5.11 -13.27 -11.87
CA ASN A 237 -6.04 -13.76 -12.88
C ASN A 237 -6.35 -12.68 -13.92
N GLY A 238 -6.58 -11.43 -13.48
CA GLY A 238 -6.78 -10.29 -14.38
C GLY A 238 -5.57 -9.99 -15.26
N ILE A 239 -4.34 -10.09 -14.71
CA ILE A 239 -3.10 -9.92 -15.48
C ILE A 239 -2.98 -11.02 -16.55
N LEU A 240 -3.27 -12.28 -16.20
CA LEU A 240 -3.21 -13.40 -17.13
C LEU A 240 -4.27 -13.29 -18.23
N LEU A 241 -5.51 -12.94 -17.88
CA LEU A 241 -6.59 -12.68 -18.83
C LEU A 241 -6.24 -11.57 -19.81
N LYS A 242 -5.68 -10.46 -19.32
CA LYS A 242 -5.25 -9.35 -20.19
C LYS A 242 -4.07 -9.76 -21.09
N LYS A 243 -3.18 -10.64 -20.61
CA LYS A 243 -1.99 -11.08 -21.35
C LYS A 243 -2.31 -12.09 -22.45
N TYR A 244 -3.24 -13.03 -22.21
CA TYR A 244 -3.62 -14.11 -23.12
C TYR A 244 -5.02 -13.92 -23.73
N ALA A 245 -5.47 -12.66 -23.84
CA ALA A 245 -6.83 -12.36 -24.27
C ALA A 245 -7.17 -12.98 -25.64
N THR A 246 -6.22 -12.94 -26.57
CA THR A 246 -6.31 -13.52 -27.91
C THR A 246 -6.42 -15.04 -27.88
N GLU A 247 -5.62 -15.70 -27.06
CA GLU A 247 -5.59 -17.16 -26.94
C GLU A 247 -6.87 -17.68 -26.26
N PHE A 248 -7.38 -16.97 -25.25
CA PHE A 248 -8.68 -17.29 -24.64
C PHE A 248 -9.86 -17.13 -25.62
N GLN A 249 -9.82 -16.12 -26.49
CA GLN A 249 -10.85 -15.94 -27.53
C GLN A 249 -10.82 -17.08 -28.56
N GLN A 250 -9.63 -17.56 -28.93
CA GLN A 250 -9.48 -18.67 -29.87
C GLN A 250 -9.93 -20.01 -29.28
N GLU A 251 -9.61 -20.27 -28.01
CA GLU A 251 -10.02 -21.51 -27.33
C GLU A 251 -11.56 -21.58 -27.19
N ASN A 252 -12.19 -20.48 -26.75
CA ASN A 252 -13.67 -20.40 -26.65
C ASN A 252 -14.37 -20.49 -28.01
N ALA A 253 -13.74 -20.03 -29.09
CA ALA A 253 -14.29 -20.17 -30.43
C ALA A 253 -14.20 -21.63 -30.93
N ARG A 254 -13.13 -22.35 -30.57
CA ARG A 254 -12.94 -23.76 -30.91
C ARG A 254 -13.80 -24.72 -30.09
N SER A 255 -14.09 -24.40 -28.83
CA SER A 255 -14.95 -25.25 -27.98
C SER A 255 -16.44 -25.17 -28.33
N ASN A 256 -16.85 -24.18 -29.14
CA ASN A 256 -18.23 -23.98 -29.58
C ASN A 256 -18.48 -24.50 -31.02
N GLN A 257 -17.52 -25.21 -31.62
CA GLN A 257 -17.67 -25.98 -32.86
C GLN A 257 -17.72 -27.48 -32.54
#